data_AF-A0A7E5VR92-F1
#
_entry.id   AF-A0A7E5VR92-F1
#
_cell.length_a   1.000
_cell.length_b   1.000
_cell.length_c   1.000
_cell.angle_alpha   90.00
_cell.angle_beta   90.00
_cell.angle_gamma   90.00
#
_symmetry.space_group_name_H-M   'P 1'
#
loop_
_entity.id
_entity.type
_entity.pdbx_description
1 polymer ?
#
loop_
_entity_poly.entity_id
_entity_poly.type
_entity_poly.pdbx_seq_one_letter_code
_entity_poly.pdbx_strand_id
1 'polypeptide(L)'
;MSKFTCLVLCAVAVSLSSVYAKVTDEEKAAIRAAIAPLIAECSEQHGVSEDDIKAAKESHNADNLNPCFMGCFFKKSGIFDAEGKLDLESGMTKLQKYVKDPAAISKFEEVGKQCASVNDQAVSDGDAGCERAKLLVACALEHKADTQGSNNNMSKFTCLVLCAVAVSLSSVYAKISDEEKAAIHEAVLPILTECSQAFGVSEADIKTAKEDRSTDNLNSCFIGCFFKKMGVLDAEGKYNVDQGLSNLSKYIKSDENRAALEEVAKECATVNDEAVSDGAAGCERAQHLVACALAHKAEIPL
;
A
#
# COMPACT_ATOMS: atom_id res chain seq x y z
N MET A 1 5.69 -24.20 -13.08
CA MET A 1 6.02 -24.63 -11.70
C MET A 1 6.73 -23.55 -10.86
N SER A 2 7.43 -22.57 -11.44
CA SER A 2 8.05 -21.42 -10.71
C SER A 2 7.08 -20.25 -10.37
N LYS A 3 5.80 -20.33 -10.79
CA LYS A 3 4.80 -19.25 -10.65
C LYS A 3 3.83 -19.43 -9.46
N PHE A 4 3.60 -20.68 -9.04
CA PHE A 4 2.72 -21.09 -7.94
C PHE A 4 3.11 -20.50 -6.58
N THR A 5 4.40 -20.21 -6.38
CA THR A 5 4.98 -19.95 -5.06
C THR A 5 4.79 -18.52 -4.56
N CYS A 6 4.39 -17.60 -5.43
CA CYS A 6 4.32 -16.17 -5.12
C CYS A 6 3.02 -15.76 -4.38
N LEU A 7 2.06 -16.68 -4.19
CA LEU A 7 0.66 -16.28 -4.04
C LEU A 7 0.09 -16.41 -2.61
N VAL A 8 0.30 -17.53 -1.91
CA VAL A 8 -0.29 -17.75 -0.55
C VAL A 8 0.39 -16.93 0.55
N LEU A 9 1.71 -16.76 0.46
CA LEU A 9 2.46 -15.88 1.36
C LEU A 9 2.03 -14.42 1.23
N CYS A 10 1.53 -14.01 0.06
CA CYS A 10 1.11 -12.64 -0.18
C CYS A 10 -0.25 -12.31 0.45
N ALA A 11 -1.15 -13.27 0.69
CA ALA A 11 -2.41 -12.96 1.37
C ALA A 11 -2.19 -12.55 2.85
N VAL A 12 -1.20 -13.14 3.53
CA VAL A 12 -0.77 -12.75 4.88
C VAL A 12 0.33 -11.66 4.86
N ALA A 13 1.21 -11.66 3.86
CA ALA A 13 2.27 -10.64 3.75
C ALA A 13 1.78 -9.27 3.25
N VAL A 14 0.66 -9.21 2.54
CA VAL A 14 -0.01 -7.94 2.25
C VAL A 14 -0.52 -7.30 3.55
N SER A 15 -0.86 -8.09 4.58
CA SER A 15 -1.20 -7.58 5.90
C SER A 15 -0.03 -7.06 6.71
N LEU A 16 1.19 -7.43 6.31
CA LEU A 16 2.42 -7.21 7.05
C LEU A 16 3.47 -6.58 6.14
N SER A 17 3.08 -5.66 5.26
CA SER A 17 3.96 -5.03 4.27
C SER A 17 5.20 -4.33 4.87
N SER A 18 5.07 -3.80 6.09
CA SER A 18 6.20 -3.22 6.84
C SER A 18 7.18 -4.29 7.39
N VAL A 19 6.70 -5.53 7.55
CA VAL A 19 7.51 -6.72 7.86
C VAL A 19 8.14 -7.26 6.58
N TYR A 20 7.37 -7.35 5.50
CA TYR A 20 7.82 -7.84 4.20
C TYR A 20 8.93 -6.98 3.57
N ALA A 21 9.02 -5.70 3.94
CA ALA A 21 10.13 -4.82 3.56
C ALA A 21 11.43 -5.12 4.33
N LYS A 22 11.33 -5.70 5.54
CA LYS A 22 12.48 -6.11 6.36
C LYS A 22 12.92 -7.55 6.11
N VAL A 23 12.03 -8.36 5.53
CA VAL A 23 12.39 -9.65 4.97
C VAL A 23 13.12 -9.43 3.64
N THR A 24 14.35 -9.92 3.51
CA THR A 24 15.13 -9.75 2.27
C THR A 24 14.52 -10.55 1.12
N ASP A 25 14.91 -10.26 -0.12
CA ASP A 25 14.40 -11.01 -1.27
C ASP A 25 14.90 -12.46 -1.27
N GLU A 26 16.08 -12.72 -0.74
CA GLU A 26 16.61 -14.07 -0.48
C GLU A 26 15.77 -14.80 0.57
N GLU A 27 15.44 -14.14 1.68
CA GLU A 27 14.57 -14.71 2.72
C GLU A 27 13.18 -15.00 2.14
N LYS A 28 12.59 -14.08 1.38
CA LYS A 28 11.30 -14.32 0.68
C LYS A 28 11.41 -15.51 -0.27
N ALA A 29 12.47 -15.61 -1.05
CA ALA A 29 12.68 -16.73 -1.96
C ALA A 29 12.82 -18.05 -1.20
N ALA A 30 13.51 -18.05 -0.06
CA ALA A 30 13.66 -19.22 0.80
C ALA A 30 12.33 -19.66 1.43
N ILE A 31 11.53 -18.73 1.98
CA ILE A 31 10.22 -19.05 2.53
C ILE A 31 9.31 -19.59 1.40
N ARG A 32 9.31 -18.93 0.24
CA ARG A 32 8.58 -19.39 -0.95
C ARG A 32 8.95 -20.82 -1.29
N ALA A 33 10.24 -21.10 -1.50
CA ALA A 33 10.70 -22.45 -1.82
C ALA A 33 10.27 -23.50 -0.78
N ALA A 34 10.30 -23.13 0.51
CA ALA A 34 9.88 -24.01 1.58
C ALA A 34 8.37 -24.31 1.60
N ILE A 35 7.53 -23.33 1.26
CA ILE A 35 6.07 -23.50 1.34
C ILE A 35 5.42 -23.96 0.02
N ALA A 36 6.12 -23.84 -1.11
CA ALA A 36 5.65 -24.31 -2.43
C ALA A 36 5.06 -25.73 -2.41
N PRO A 37 5.75 -26.76 -1.86
CA PRO A 37 5.22 -28.11 -1.84
C PRO A 37 3.95 -28.22 -0.98
N LEU A 38 3.85 -27.44 0.10
CA LEU A 38 2.68 -27.45 0.99
C LEU A 38 1.46 -26.88 0.27
N ILE A 39 1.64 -25.77 -0.46
CA ILE A 39 0.59 -25.17 -1.28
C ILE A 39 0.13 -26.14 -2.36
N ALA A 40 1.06 -26.76 -3.09
CA ALA A 40 0.72 -27.70 -4.16
C ALA A 40 -0.10 -28.88 -3.62
N GLU A 41 0.36 -29.48 -2.52
CA GLU A 41 -0.33 -30.61 -1.89
C GLU A 41 -1.73 -30.21 -1.38
N CYS A 42 -1.87 -29.08 -0.67
CA CYS A 42 -3.17 -28.63 -0.18
C CYS A 42 -4.11 -28.20 -1.31
N SER A 43 -3.58 -27.65 -2.40
CA SER A 43 -4.37 -27.24 -3.58
C SER A 43 -4.99 -28.47 -4.24
N GLU A 44 -4.20 -29.54 -4.41
CA GLU A 44 -4.67 -30.82 -4.95
C GLU A 44 -5.74 -31.45 -4.04
N GLN A 45 -5.54 -31.44 -2.72
CA GLN A 45 -6.49 -32.03 -1.77
C GLN A 45 -7.84 -31.30 -1.69
N HIS A 46 -7.85 -29.98 -1.91
CA HIS A 46 -9.03 -29.14 -1.65
C HIS A 46 -9.59 -28.44 -2.90
N GLY A 47 -9.08 -28.82 -4.09
CA GLY A 47 -9.60 -28.33 -5.37
C GLY A 47 -9.42 -26.83 -5.57
N VAL A 48 -8.32 -26.26 -5.08
CA VAL A 48 -7.99 -24.84 -5.26
C VAL A 48 -7.08 -24.68 -6.46
N SER A 49 -7.49 -23.88 -7.44
CA SER A 49 -6.70 -23.62 -8.64
C SER A 49 -5.68 -22.49 -8.44
N GLU A 50 -4.71 -22.37 -9.36
CA GLU A 50 -3.79 -21.22 -9.36
C GLU A 50 -4.53 -19.89 -9.48
N ASP A 51 -5.58 -19.85 -10.31
CA ASP A 51 -6.35 -18.65 -10.57
C ASP A 51 -7.13 -18.21 -9.32
N ASP A 52 -7.62 -19.16 -8.51
CA ASP A 52 -8.27 -18.84 -7.23
C ASP A 52 -7.29 -18.18 -6.24
N ILE A 53 -6.08 -18.73 -6.13
CA ILE A 53 -5.04 -18.17 -5.24
C ILE A 53 -4.57 -16.81 -5.76
N LYS A 54 -4.45 -16.66 -7.09
CA LYS A 54 -4.08 -15.39 -7.73
C LYS A 54 -5.14 -14.33 -7.49
N ALA A 55 -6.42 -14.65 -7.71
CA ALA A 55 -7.54 -13.76 -7.48
C ALA A 55 -7.63 -13.34 -6.00
N ALA A 56 -7.43 -14.27 -5.07
CA ALA A 56 -7.40 -13.97 -3.64
C ALA A 56 -6.25 -13.03 -3.25
N LYS A 57 -5.07 -13.20 -3.88
CA LYS A 57 -3.96 -12.28 -3.70
C LYS A 57 -4.26 -10.88 -4.24
N GLU A 58 -4.75 -10.78 -5.49
CA GLU A 58 -5.00 -9.51 -6.17
C GLU A 58 -6.11 -8.71 -5.52
N SER A 59 -7.18 -9.39 -5.07
CA SER A 59 -8.28 -8.78 -4.32
C SER A 59 -7.96 -8.53 -2.85
N HIS A 60 -6.83 -9.04 -2.36
CA HIS A 60 -6.48 -9.01 -0.94
C HIS A 60 -7.56 -9.61 -0.02
N ASN A 61 -8.33 -10.55 -0.56
CA ASN A 61 -9.48 -11.18 0.07
C ASN A 61 -9.37 -12.71 -0.11
N ALA A 62 -9.42 -13.44 1.00
CA ALA A 62 -9.34 -14.91 1.02
C ALA A 62 -10.70 -15.59 1.24
N ASP A 63 -11.82 -14.85 1.25
CA ASP A 63 -13.17 -15.37 1.50
C ASP A 63 -13.60 -16.40 0.45
N ASN A 64 -13.11 -16.26 -0.77
CA ASN A 64 -13.40 -17.14 -1.89
C ASN A 64 -12.45 -18.36 -1.95
N LEU A 65 -11.41 -18.41 -1.11
CA LEU A 65 -10.57 -19.60 -1.00
C LEU A 65 -11.24 -20.64 -0.12
N ASN A 66 -11.07 -21.92 -0.50
CA ASN A 66 -11.55 -23.03 0.30
C ASN A 66 -10.94 -22.96 1.72
N PRO A 67 -11.76 -22.88 2.80
CA PRO A 67 -11.24 -22.80 4.17
C PRO A 67 -10.36 -24.00 4.54
N CYS A 68 -10.64 -25.18 4.00
CA CYS A 68 -9.84 -26.38 4.27
C CYS A 68 -8.49 -26.37 3.55
N PHE A 69 -8.37 -25.68 2.42
CA PHE A 69 -7.07 -25.41 1.81
C PHE A 69 -6.18 -24.60 2.77
N MET A 70 -6.74 -23.55 3.39
CA MET A 70 -6.02 -22.73 4.38
C MET A 70 -5.67 -23.54 5.64
N GLY A 71 -6.61 -24.34 6.15
CA GLY A 71 -6.38 -25.23 7.30
C GLY A 71 -5.27 -26.26 7.04
N CYS A 72 -5.31 -26.94 5.89
CA CYS A 72 -4.26 -27.85 5.44
C CYS A 72 -2.89 -27.16 5.42
N PHE A 73 -2.83 -25.95 4.84
CA PHE A 73 -1.60 -25.18 4.74
C PHE A 73 -1.06 -24.79 6.13
N PHE A 74 -1.91 -24.28 7.04
CA PHE A 74 -1.49 -23.89 8.38
C PHE A 74 -1.00 -25.08 9.21
N LYS A 75 -1.65 -26.25 9.12
CA LYS A 75 -1.17 -27.46 9.79
C LYS A 75 0.20 -27.90 9.27
N LYS A 76 0.35 -27.99 7.95
CA LYS A 76 1.61 -28.46 7.35
C LYS A 76 2.76 -27.48 7.55
N SER A 77 2.48 -26.19 7.52
CA SER A 77 3.46 -25.16 7.91
C SER A 77 3.76 -25.18 9.41
N GLY A 78 2.91 -25.78 10.24
CA GLY A 78 2.98 -25.82 11.70
C GLY A 78 2.64 -24.49 12.36
N ILE A 79 1.82 -23.69 11.70
CA ILE A 79 1.08 -22.59 12.32
C ILE A 79 -0.08 -23.18 13.12
N PHE A 80 -0.70 -24.26 12.64
CA PHE A 80 -1.68 -25.04 13.39
C PHE A 80 -1.09 -26.34 13.91
N ASP A 81 -1.55 -26.75 15.09
CA ASP A 81 -1.26 -28.05 15.66
C ASP A 81 -2.13 -29.18 15.03
N ALA A 82 -1.99 -30.40 15.57
CA ALA A 82 -2.76 -31.54 15.11
C ALA A 82 -4.28 -31.38 15.31
N GLU A 83 -4.70 -30.62 16.33
CA GLU A 83 -6.09 -30.30 16.67
C GLU A 83 -6.64 -29.12 15.85
N GLY A 84 -5.85 -28.56 14.92
CA GLY A 84 -6.28 -27.43 14.10
C GLY A 84 -6.38 -26.11 14.88
N LYS A 85 -5.66 -25.99 16.00
CA LYS A 85 -5.55 -24.76 16.79
C LYS A 85 -4.28 -24.02 16.42
N LEU A 86 -4.32 -22.69 16.52
CA LEU A 86 -3.14 -21.83 16.37
C LEU A 86 -2.09 -22.20 17.42
N ASP A 87 -0.95 -22.66 16.94
CA ASP A 87 0.27 -22.89 17.71
C ASP A 87 1.28 -21.80 17.33
N LEU A 88 1.16 -20.66 18.03
CA LEU A 88 2.00 -19.49 17.79
C LEU A 88 3.48 -19.81 18.03
N GLU A 89 3.81 -20.60 19.05
CA GLU A 89 5.19 -20.91 19.42
C GLU A 89 5.89 -21.73 18.32
N SER A 90 5.25 -22.80 17.86
CA SER A 90 5.77 -23.62 16.76
C SER A 90 5.85 -22.83 15.46
N GLY A 91 4.82 -22.03 15.17
CA GLY A 91 4.78 -21.16 13.99
C GLY A 91 5.95 -20.18 13.95
N MET A 92 6.19 -19.48 15.07
CA MET A 92 7.28 -18.51 15.19
C MET A 92 8.66 -19.18 15.12
N THR A 93 8.83 -20.33 15.77
CA THR A 93 10.07 -21.11 15.73
C THR A 93 10.42 -21.52 14.29
N LYS A 94 9.43 -21.89 13.47
CA LYS A 94 9.64 -22.22 12.06
C LYS A 94 9.92 -20.98 11.22
N LEU A 95 9.21 -19.88 11.46
CA LEU A 95 9.42 -18.62 10.76
C LEU A 95 10.85 -18.07 10.93
N GLN A 96 11.40 -18.15 12.15
CA GLN A 96 12.76 -17.70 12.48
C GLN A 96 13.87 -18.48 11.73
N LYS A 97 13.55 -19.65 11.16
CA LYS A 97 14.49 -20.36 10.27
C LYS A 97 14.77 -19.57 9.01
N TYR A 98 13.80 -18.78 8.55
CA TYR A 98 13.88 -18.04 7.29
C TYR A 98 14.03 -16.52 7.50
N VAL A 99 13.32 -15.94 8.45
CA VAL A 99 13.38 -14.49 8.74
C VAL A 99 14.39 -14.24 9.84
N LYS A 100 15.36 -13.36 9.60
CA LYS A 100 16.42 -13.02 10.58
C LYS A 100 16.20 -11.67 11.25
N ASP A 101 15.44 -10.77 10.64
CA ASP A 101 15.17 -9.46 11.23
C ASP A 101 14.29 -9.60 12.50
N PRO A 102 14.77 -9.18 13.68
CA PRO A 102 14.04 -9.35 14.93
C PRO A 102 12.78 -8.48 15.01
N ALA A 103 12.74 -7.34 14.32
CA ALA A 103 11.56 -6.49 14.28
C ALA A 103 10.47 -7.08 13.37
N ALA A 104 10.86 -7.81 12.31
CA ALA A 104 9.97 -8.59 11.48
C ALA A 104 9.33 -9.73 12.29
N ILE A 105 10.15 -10.51 13.00
CA ILE A 105 9.71 -11.60 13.89
C ILE A 105 8.72 -11.07 14.95
N SER A 106 9.08 -9.97 15.63
CA SER A 106 8.25 -9.41 16.71
C SER A 106 6.84 -9.03 16.22
N LYS A 107 6.73 -8.52 14.99
CA LYS A 107 5.43 -8.15 14.40
C LYS A 107 4.56 -9.35 14.03
N PHE A 108 5.15 -10.42 13.50
CA PHE A 108 4.42 -11.68 13.28
C PHE A 108 3.90 -12.24 14.60
N GLU A 109 4.72 -12.17 15.65
CA GLU A 109 4.35 -12.62 17.00
C GLU A 109 3.21 -11.77 17.59
N GLU A 110 3.27 -10.45 17.42
CA GLU A 110 2.23 -9.52 17.89
C GLU A 110 0.87 -9.81 17.24
N VAL A 111 0.81 -9.93 15.91
CA VAL A 111 -0.42 -10.29 15.20
C VAL A 111 -0.90 -11.68 15.61
N GLY A 112 0.01 -12.63 15.78
CA GLY A 112 -0.33 -13.96 16.29
C GLY A 112 -0.95 -13.93 17.68
N LYS A 113 -0.46 -13.07 18.58
CA LYS A 113 -1.04 -12.87 19.92
C LYS A 113 -2.41 -12.20 19.86
N GLN A 114 -2.57 -11.18 19.03
CA GLN A 114 -3.85 -10.50 18.82
C GLN A 114 -4.91 -11.45 18.28
N CYS A 115 -4.52 -12.36 17.38
CA CYS A 115 -5.39 -13.36 16.79
C CYS A 115 -5.48 -14.67 17.57
N ALA A 116 -4.86 -14.79 18.75
CA ALA A 116 -4.89 -16.04 19.52
C ALA A 116 -6.30 -16.47 19.96
N SER A 117 -7.21 -15.50 20.11
CA SER A 117 -8.61 -15.71 20.47
C SER A 117 -9.38 -16.56 19.45
N VAL A 118 -8.86 -16.76 18.23
CA VAL A 118 -9.47 -17.67 17.26
C VAL A 118 -9.53 -19.10 17.78
N ASN A 119 -8.67 -19.50 18.74
CA ASN A 119 -8.72 -20.83 19.36
C ASN A 119 -9.94 -21.04 20.26
N ASP A 120 -10.49 -19.97 20.81
CA ASP A 120 -11.65 -20.02 21.71
C ASP A 120 -12.98 -20.02 20.94
N GLN A 121 -12.93 -19.77 19.62
CA GLN A 121 -14.12 -19.75 18.79
C GLN A 121 -14.60 -21.16 18.47
N ALA A 122 -15.91 -21.36 18.61
CA ALA A 122 -16.58 -22.60 18.24
C ALA A 122 -16.45 -22.83 16.73
N VAL A 123 -16.09 -24.05 16.36
CA VAL A 123 -16.01 -24.49 14.96
C VAL A 123 -16.74 -25.81 14.79
N SER A 124 -17.26 -26.05 13.59
CA SER A 124 -18.06 -27.25 13.28
C SER A 124 -17.25 -28.38 12.65
N ASP A 125 -16.03 -28.10 12.19
CA ASP A 125 -15.16 -29.02 11.46
C ASP A 125 -14.14 -29.75 12.36
N GLY A 126 -14.30 -29.63 13.67
CA GLY A 126 -13.47 -30.30 14.68
C GLY A 126 -12.00 -30.00 14.48
N ASP A 127 -11.18 -31.06 14.44
CA ASP A 127 -9.75 -30.92 14.30
C ASP A 127 -9.34 -30.50 12.88
N ALA A 128 -10.21 -30.45 11.88
CA ALA A 128 -9.80 -30.14 10.50
C ALA A 128 -9.15 -28.74 10.38
N GLY A 129 -9.58 -27.78 11.19
CA GLY A 129 -9.02 -26.43 11.28
C GLY A 129 -9.34 -25.55 10.07
N CYS A 130 -10.29 -25.93 9.22
CA CYS A 130 -10.76 -25.15 8.08
C CYS A 130 -11.42 -23.84 8.52
N GLU A 131 -12.41 -23.90 9.42
CA GLU A 131 -13.14 -22.72 9.89
C GLU A 131 -12.20 -21.80 10.68
N ARG A 132 -11.35 -22.38 11.53
CA ARG A 132 -10.36 -21.63 12.29
C ARG A 132 -9.31 -20.95 11.41
N ALA A 133 -8.93 -21.58 10.30
CA ALA A 133 -8.03 -20.96 9.33
C ALA A 133 -8.66 -19.71 8.72
N LYS A 134 -9.96 -19.75 8.39
CA LYS A 134 -10.68 -18.58 7.90
C LYS A 134 -10.72 -17.47 8.96
N LEU A 135 -11.01 -17.81 10.22
CA LEU A 135 -11.02 -16.86 11.34
C LEU A 135 -9.64 -16.22 11.55
N LEU A 136 -8.57 -17.01 11.51
CA LEU A 136 -7.20 -16.50 11.64
C LEU A 136 -6.84 -15.55 10.50
N VAL A 137 -7.19 -15.92 9.26
CA VAL A 137 -6.94 -15.05 8.10
C VAL A 137 -7.73 -13.75 8.22
N ALA A 138 -9.02 -13.80 8.58
CA ALA A 138 -9.82 -12.60 8.80
C ALA A 138 -9.21 -11.69 9.86
N CYS A 139 -8.83 -12.22 11.03
CA CYS A 139 -8.18 -11.46 12.09
C CYS A 139 -6.84 -10.85 11.64
N ALA A 140 -6.00 -11.64 10.94
CA ALA A 140 -4.73 -11.14 10.43
C ALA A 140 -4.91 -10.05 9.35
N LEU A 141 -6.03 -10.07 8.62
CA LEU A 141 -6.43 -9.01 7.68
C LEU A 141 -6.98 -7.77 8.40
N GLU A 142 -7.61 -7.89 9.56
CA GLU A 142 -8.07 -6.75 10.37
C GLU A 142 -6.89 -5.96 10.95
N HIS A 143 -5.85 -6.66 11.42
CA HIS A 143 -4.61 -6.04 11.90
C HIS A 143 -3.65 -5.61 10.77
N LYS A 144 -4.16 -5.53 9.53
CA LYS A 144 -3.57 -4.75 8.43
C LYS A 144 -3.32 -3.29 8.81
N ALA A 145 -4.16 -2.73 9.69
CA ALA A 145 -4.13 -1.32 10.07
C ALA A 145 -3.18 -1.05 11.26
N ASP A 146 -3.12 -1.93 12.25
CA ASP A 146 -2.33 -1.68 13.48
C ASP A 146 -0.82 -1.92 13.29
N THR A 147 -0.42 -2.56 12.19
CA THR A 147 1.00 -2.68 11.78
C THR A 147 1.48 -1.51 10.92
N GLN A 148 0.67 -0.46 10.77
CA GLN A 148 1.04 0.82 10.15
C GLN A 148 1.82 1.71 11.11
N GLY A 149 3.02 1.27 11.49
CA GLY A 149 4.14 2.20 11.41
C GLY A 149 4.45 2.39 9.93
N SER A 150 3.78 3.36 9.29
CA SER A 150 4.07 3.91 7.96
C SER A 150 4.73 2.91 6.98
N ASN A 151 3.96 2.05 6.28
CA ASN A 151 4.33 1.43 4.98
C ASN A 151 3.33 0.36 4.52
N ASN A 152 2.27 0.75 3.80
CA ASN A 152 1.49 -0.11 2.89
C ASN A 152 2.06 0.13 1.47
N ASN A 153 2.19 -0.83 0.54
CA ASN A 153 2.72 -0.49 -0.81
C ASN A 153 1.76 0.44 -1.59
N MET A 154 0.45 0.36 -1.30
CA MET A 154 -0.53 1.34 -1.76
C MET A 154 -0.49 2.67 -0.95
N SER A 155 -0.07 2.62 0.32
CA SER A 155 0.26 3.82 1.13
C SER A 155 1.55 4.46 0.68
N LYS A 156 2.51 3.68 0.16
CA LYS A 156 3.71 4.15 -0.51
C LYS A 156 3.33 4.75 -1.83
N PHE A 157 2.47 4.15 -2.66
CA PHE A 157 2.00 4.69 -3.95
C PHE A 157 1.27 6.04 -3.78
N THR A 158 0.38 6.14 -2.79
CA THR A 158 -0.32 7.39 -2.47
C THR A 158 0.60 8.42 -1.81
N CYS A 159 1.45 8.00 -0.87
CA CYS A 159 2.53 8.82 -0.32
C CYS A 159 3.56 9.18 -1.39
N LEU A 160 3.72 8.39 -2.46
CA LEU A 160 4.70 8.54 -3.53
C LEU A 160 4.25 9.56 -4.56
N VAL A 161 2.97 9.61 -4.90
CA VAL A 161 2.39 10.63 -5.80
C VAL A 161 2.14 11.92 -5.04
N LEU A 162 1.68 11.84 -3.78
CA LEU A 162 1.77 12.98 -2.87
C LEU A 162 3.21 13.40 -2.71
N CYS A 163 4.19 12.51 -2.61
CA CYS A 163 5.63 12.82 -2.65
C CYS A 163 6.12 13.21 -4.04
N ALA A 164 5.47 12.96 -5.17
CA ALA A 164 5.97 13.47 -6.46
C ALA A 164 5.63 14.96 -6.57
N VAL A 165 4.49 15.36 -5.98
CA VAL A 165 4.08 16.76 -5.75
C VAL A 165 4.73 17.35 -4.47
N ALA A 166 5.07 16.52 -3.48
CA ALA A 166 5.68 16.85 -2.19
C ALA A 166 7.16 16.44 -2.10
N VAL A 167 7.82 16.16 -3.22
CA VAL A 167 9.27 15.92 -3.32
C VAL A 167 9.98 17.26 -3.18
N SER A 168 9.29 18.35 -3.55
CA SER A 168 9.56 19.71 -3.13
C SER A 168 9.27 19.97 -1.65
N LEU A 169 8.65 19.05 -0.89
CA LEU A 169 8.10 19.27 0.47
C LEU A 169 8.45 18.13 1.46
N SER A 170 9.57 17.42 1.27
CA SER A 170 9.92 16.22 2.06
C SER A 170 10.00 16.45 3.57
N SER A 171 10.21 17.68 4.02
CA SER A 171 10.17 18.09 5.43
C SER A 171 8.79 18.56 5.91
N VAL A 172 7.87 19.01 5.03
CA VAL A 172 6.44 19.11 5.40
C VAL A 172 5.93 17.73 5.75
N TYR A 173 6.31 16.71 4.98
CA TYR A 173 5.95 15.32 5.27
C TYR A 173 6.47 14.85 6.65
N ALA A 174 7.62 15.35 7.10
CA ALA A 174 8.16 15.09 8.43
C ALA A 174 7.43 15.87 9.55
N LYS A 175 6.81 17.01 9.22
CA LYS A 175 6.06 17.89 10.15
C LYS A 175 4.56 17.58 10.21
N ILE A 176 4.02 16.81 9.27
CA ILE A 176 2.62 16.34 9.29
C ILE A 176 2.50 15.18 10.29
N SER A 177 1.49 15.21 11.15
CA SER A 177 1.20 14.12 12.10
C SER A 177 0.77 12.84 11.36
N ASP A 178 0.96 11.69 11.98
CA ASP A 178 0.59 10.43 11.35
C ASP A 178 -0.93 10.30 11.12
N GLU A 179 -1.73 10.96 11.95
CA GLU A 179 -3.19 11.09 11.78
C GLU A 179 -3.56 11.91 10.53
N GLU A 180 -2.86 13.02 10.29
CA GLU A 180 -3.05 13.82 9.07
C GLU A 180 -2.59 13.07 7.81
N LYS A 181 -1.49 12.31 7.89
CA LYS A 181 -1.03 11.44 6.79
C LYS A 181 -2.09 10.40 6.44
N ALA A 182 -2.71 9.78 7.45
CA ALA A 182 -3.77 8.79 7.25
C ALA A 182 -5.02 9.42 6.61
N ALA A 183 -5.45 10.60 7.08
CA ALA A 183 -6.60 11.30 6.51
C ALA A 183 -6.35 11.74 5.05
N ILE A 184 -5.15 12.23 4.74
CA ILE A 184 -4.73 12.53 3.36
C ILE A 184 -4.75 11.25 2.52
N HIS A 185 -4.20 10.16 3.06
CA HIS A 185 -4.12 8.88 2.36
C HIS A 185 -5.50 8.37 1.93
N GLU A 186 -6.46 8.36 2.86
CA GLU A 186 -7.83 7.91 2.62
C GLU A 186 -8.54 8.75 1.56
N ALA A 187 -8.39 10.08 1.62
CA ALA A 187 -9.04 10.99 0.69
C ALA A 187 -8.46 10.91 -0.74
N VAL A 188 -7.16 10.65 -0.87
CA VAL A 188 -6.40 10.80 -2.11
C VAL A 188 -6.24 9.46 -2.85
N LEU A 189 -6.25 8.34 -2.15
CA LEU A 189 -6.09 7.01 -2.75
C LEU A 189 -7.08 6.68 -3.89
N PRO A 190 -8.41 6.86 -3.76
CA PRO A 190 -9.34 6.49 -4.84
C PRO A 190 -9.09 7.32 -6.10
N ILE A 191 -8.73 8.60 -5.94
CA ILE A 191 -8.41 9.51 -7.04
C ILE A 191 -7.18 9.01 -7.81
N LEU A 192 -6.14 8.59 -7.08
CA LEU A 192 -4.92 8.07 -7.68
C LEU A 192 -5.12 6.78 -8.44
N THR A 193 -5.88 5.84 -7.87
CA THR A 193 -6.18 4.56 -8.53
C THR A 193 -6.96 4.79 -9.82
N GLU A 194 -7.95 5.69 -9.80
CA GLU A 194 -8.72 6.01 -11.00
C GLU A 194 -7.84 6.64 -12.08
N CYS A 195 -7.01 7.64 -11.73
CA CYS A 195 -6.14 8.30 -12.69
C CYS A 195 -5.02 7.37 -13.20
N SER A 196 -4.44 6.52 -12.35
CA SER A 196 -3.38 5.60 -12.76
C SER A 196 -3.90 4.57 -13.77
N GLN A 197 -5.12 4.06 -13.56
CA GLN A 197 -5.78 3.16 -14.50
C GLN A 197 -6.10 3.86 -15.82
N ALA A 198 -6.60 5.09 -15.77
CA ALA A 198 -6.97 5.86 -16.97
C ALA A 198 -5.77 6.16 -17.88
N PHE A 199 -4.59 6.36 -17.31
CA PHE A 199 -3.40 6.83 -18.04
C PHE A 199 -2.25 5.82 -18.06
N GLY A 200 -2.48 4.58 -17.60
CA GLY A 200 -1.51 3.49 -17.66
C GLY A 200 -0.25 3.72 -16.83
N VAL A 201 -0.35 4.50 -15.73
CA VAL A 201 0.78 4.76 -14.85
C VAL A 201 0.92 3.65 -13.82
N SER A 202 2.09 3.03 -13.77
CA SER A 202 2.39 1.94 -12.85
C SER A 202 2.99 2.42 -11.53
N GLU A 203 3.02 1.53 -10.53
CA GLU A 203 3.74 1.75 -9.27
C GLU A 203 5.24 1.95 -9.48
N ALA A 204 5.82 1.31 -10.49
CA ALA A 204 7.22 1.49 -10.83
C ALA A 204 7.50 2.92 -11.33
N ASP A 205 6.65 3.46 -12.20
CA ASP A 205 6.83 4.81 -12.77
C ASP A 205 6.77 5.87 -11.67
N ILE A 206 5.80 5.73 -10.77
CA ILE A 206 5.64 6.59 -9.60
C ILE A 206 6.80 6.46 -8.62
N LYS A 207 7.33 5.25 -8.44
CA LYS A 207 8.54 5.01 -7.64
C LYS A 207 9.75 5.74 -8.21
N THR A 208 10.00 5.57 -9.50
CA THR A 208 11.08 6.26 -10.21
C THR A 208 10.92 7.78 -10.12
N ALA A 209 9.72 8.31 -10.29
CA ALA A 209 9.45 9.74 -10.17
C ALA A 209 9.89 10.33 -8.81
N LYS A 210 9.63 9.62 -7.71
CA LYS A 210 10.08 10.04 -6.38
C LYS A 210 11.57 9.89 -6.17
N GLU A 211 12.17 8.80 -6.64
CA GLU A 211 13.61 8.57 -6.52
C GLU A 211 14.39 9.66 -7.27
N ASP A 212 13.95 9.97 -8.48
CA ASP A 212 14.55 10.99 -9.35
C ASP A 212 14.16 12.41 -8.96
N ARG A 213 13.21 12.55 -8.03
CA ARG A 213 12.62 13.83 -7.64
C ARG A 213 12.11 14.62 -8.86
N SER A 214 11.54 13.91 -9.82
CA SER A 214 11.08 14.42 -11.11
C SER A 214 9.75 13.77 -11.47
N THR A 215 8.94 14.46 -12.29
CA THR A 215 7.73 13.88 -12.87
C THR A 215 7.83 13.69 -14.38
N ASP A 216 9.02 13.86 -14.95
CA ASP A 216 9.25 13.78 -16.40
C ASP A 216 8.96 12.37 -16.97
N ASN A 217 9.06 11.35 -16.13
CA ASN A 217 8.76 9.97 -16.47
C ASN A 217 7.27 9.61 -16.26
N LEU A 218 6.47 10.52 -15.71
CA LEU A 218 5.03 10.33 -15.53
C LEU A 218 4.26 10.88 -16.72
N ASN A 219 3.15 10.21 -17.04
CA ASN A 219 2.21 10.73 -18.01
C ASN A 219 1.64 12.07 -17.51
N SER A 220 1.79 13.16 -18.25
CA SER A 220 1.30 14.49 -17.84
C SER A 220 -0.22 14.51 -17.61
N CYS A 221 -0.98 13.70 -18.33
CA CYS A 221 -2.42 13.58 -18.14
C CYS A 221 -2.82 12.79 -16.90
N PHE A 222 -1.95 11.92 -16.39
CA PHE A 222 -2.14 11.36 -15.05
C PHE A 222 -2.09 12.46 -13.99
N ILE A 223 -1.12 13.38 -14.09
CA ILE A 223 -0.99 14.53 -13.16
C ILE A 223 -2.18 15.48 -13.31
N GLY A 224 -2.59 15.78 -14.55
CA GLY A 224 -3.78 16.61 -14.83
C GLY A 224 -5.07 16.02 -14.28
N CYS A 225 -5.29 14.71 -14.45
CA CYS A 225 -6.42 14.00 -13.85
C CYS A 225 -6.44 14.13 -12.33
N PHE A 226 -5.29 13.91 -11.70
CA PHE A 226 -5.12 14.00 -10.27
C PHE A 226 -5.46 15.42 -9.77
N PHE A 227 -4.87 16.45 -10.38
CA PHE A 227 -5.10 17.84 -9.98
C PHE A 227 -6.53 18.31 -10.18
N LYS A 228 -7.23 17.87 -11.23
CA LYS A 228 -8.65 18.19 -11.40
C LYS A 228 -9.52 17.60 -10.30
N LYS A 229 -9.31 16.33 -9.97
CA LYS A 229 -10.09 15.66 -8.91
C LYS A 229 -9.79 16.23 -7.52
N MET A 230 -8.57 16.73 -7.31
CA MET A 230 -8.19 17.47 -6.11
C MET A 230 -8.63 18.94 -6.11
N GLY A 231 -9.27 19.42 -7.19
CA GLY A 231 -9.69 20.82 -7.33
C GLY A 231 -8.55 21.83 -7.46
N VAL A 232 -7.34 21.37 -7.76
CA VAL A 232 -6.18 22.21 -8.08
C VAL A 232 -6.33 22.77 -9.49
N LEU A 233 -6.76 21.94 -10.43
CA LEU A 233 -7.18 22.40 -11.75
C LEU A 233 -8.71 22.48 -11.81
N ASP A 234 -9.23 23.50 -12.48
CA ASP A 234 -10.66 23.62 -12.76
C ASP A 234 -11.10 22.78 -13.97
N ALA A 235 -12.38 22.89 -14.34
CA ALA A 235 -12.96 22.19 -15.48
C ALA A 235 -12.35 22.62 -16.84
N GLU A 236 -11.77 23.82 -16.91
CA GLU A 236 -11.04 24.34 -18.08
C GLU A 236 -9.56 23.92 -18.06
N GLY A 237 -9.14 23.11 -17.07
CA GLY A 237 -7.76 22.70 -16.91
C GLY A 237 -6.81 23.83 -16.52
N LYS A 238 -7.34 24.92 -15.93
CA LYS A 238 -6.56 26.03 -15.39
C LYS A 238 -6.30 25.85 -13.91
N TYR A 239 -5.16 26.33 -13.46
CA TYR A 239 -4.78 26.31 -12.05
C TYR A 239 -5.65 27.28 -11.25
N ASN A 240 -6.39 26.72 -10.29
CA ASN A 240 -7.22 27.44 -9.35
C ASN A 240 -6.50 27.52 -8.00
N VAL A 241 -5.76 28.62 -7.81
CA VAL A 241 -4.93 28.87 -6.62
C VAL A 241 -5.78 28.81 -5.34
N ASP A 242 -6.91 29.52 -5.33
CA ASP A 242 -7.76 29.63 -4.13
C ASP A 242 -8.37 28.28 -3.74
N GLN A 243 -8.91 27.54 -4.71
CA GLN A 243 -9.49 26.22 -4.48
C GLN A 243 -8.42 25.19 -4.09
N GLY A 244 -7.26 25.25 -4.73
CA GLY A 244 -6.11 24.42 -4.41
C GLY A 244 -5.63 24.63 -2.96
N LEU A 245 -5.45 25.89 -2.56
CA LEU A 245 -5.06 26.25 -1.18
C LEU A 245 -6.15 25.91 -0.17
N SER A 246 -7.42 26.14 -0.50
CA SER A 246 -8.55 25.74 0.34
C SER A 246 -8.56 24.23 0.58
N ASN A 247 -8.33 23.43 -0.46
CA ASN A 247 -8.27 21.97 -0.34
C ASN A 247 -7.03 21.52 0.43
N LEU A 248 -5.88 22.15 0.21
CA LEU A 248 -4.63 21.86 0.92
C LEU A 248 -4.73 22.17 2.42
N SER A 249 -5.43 23.26 2.79
CA SER A 249 -5.63 23.68 4.18
C SER A 249 -6.42 22.67 5.03
N LYS A 250 -7.17 21.76 4.39
CA LYS A 250 -7.84 20.65 5.09
C LYS A 250 -6.86 19.62 5.66
N TYR A 251 -5.64 19.60 5.11
CA TYR A 251 -4.64 18.56 5.35
C TYR A 251 -3.39 19.08 6.05
N ILE A 252 -3.07 20.36 5.90
CA ILE A 252 -1.90 21.00 6.51
C ILE A 252 -2.39 21.99 7.56
N LYS A 253 -2.24 21.63 8.84
CA LYS A 253 -2.69 22.46 9.97
C LYS A 253 -1.62 23.42 10.51
N SER A 254 -0.35 23.29 10.09
CA SER A 254 0.72 24.21 10.51
C SER A 254 0.64 25.54 9.76
N ASP A 255 0.48 26.63 10.49
CA ASP A 255 0.35 27.99 9.92
C ASP A 255 1.63 28.46 9.20
N GLU A 256 2.81 28.04 9.66
CA GLU A 256 4.10 28.35 9.02
C GLU A 256 4.22 27.66 7.65
N ASN A 257 3.86 26.36 7.57
CA ASN A 257 3.88 25.62 6.32
C ASN A 257 2.84 26.15 5.34
N ARG A 258 1.67 26.60 5.83
CA ARG A 258 0.61 27.17 5.00
C ARG A 258 1.04 28.48 4.34
N ALA A 259 1.74 29.36 5.05
CA ALA A 259 2.21 30.63 4.51
C ALA A 259 3.21 30.43 3.35
N ALA A 260 4.19 29.54 3.54
CA ALA A 260 5.18 29.24 2.49
C ALA A 260 4.55 28.56 1.26
N LEU A 261 3.56 27.68 1.47
CA LEU A 261 2.82 27.05 0.37
C LEU A 261 1.93 28.04 -0.37
N GLU A 262 1.34 29.01 0.34
CA GLU A 262 0.52 30.06 -0.25
C GLU A 262 1.34 31.00 -1.15
N GLU A 263 2.56 31.32 -0.76
CA GLU A 263 3.48 32.12 -1.58
C GLU A 263 3.83 31.40 -2.88
N VAL A 264 4.32 30.17 -2.80
CA VAL A 264 4.66 29.35 -3.97
C VAL A 264 3.44 29.10 -4.87
N ALA A 265 2.27 28.83 -4.28
CA ALA A 265 1.03 28.65 -5.03
C ALA A 265 0.65 29.90 -5.85
N LYS A 266 0.87 31.10 -5.30
CA LYS A 266 0.60 32.36 -6.01
C LYS A 266 1.62 32.62 -7.11
N GLU A 267 2.89 32.34 -6.88
CA GLU A 267 3.95 32.51 -7.88
C GLU A 267 3.74 31.55 -9.07
N CYS A 268 3.36 30.31 -8.78
CA CYS A 268 3.03 29.31 -9.80
C CYS A 268 1.68 29.54 -10.49
N ALA A 269 0.93 30.59 -10.15
CA ALA A 269 -0.28 30.96 -10.91
C ALA A 269 0.03 31.32 -12.38
N THR A 270 1.27 31.74 -12.65
CA THR A 270 1.79 32.08 -13.98
C THR A 270 1.70 30.94 -15.00
N VAL A 271 1.58 29.69 -14.57
CA VAL A 271 1.37 28.53 -15.46
C VAL A 271 0.06 28.62 -16.25
N ASN A 272 -0.89 29.46 -15.82
CA ASN A 272 -2.11 29.73 -16.58
C ASN A 272 -1.87 30.55 -17.85
N ASP A 273 -0.78 31.31 -17.89
CA ASP A 273 -0.38 32.13 -19.05
C ASP A 273 0.43 31.31 -20.07
N GLU A 274 0.86 30.11 -19.70
CA GLU A 274 1.59 29.22 -20.59
C GLU A 274 0.69 28.64 -21.69
N ALA A 275 1.21 28.62 -22.91
CA ALA A 275 0.54 28.02 -24.06
C ALA A 275 0.58 26.50 -23.92
N VAL A 276 -0.60 25.88 -24.00
CA VAL A 276 -0.73 24.42 -23.97
C VAL A 276 -1.46 23.90 -25.19
N SER A 277 -1.13 22.69 -25.61
CA SER A 277 -1.72 22.03 -26.79
C SER A 277 -2.97 21.21 -26.46
N ASP A 278 -3.13 20.82 -25.19
CA ASP A 278 -4.16 19.91 -24.69
C ASP A 278 -5.42 20.63 -24.16
N GLY A 279 -5.42 21.96 -24.21
CA GLY A 279 -6.55 22.82 -23.91
C GLY A 279 -7.12 22.59 -22.51
N ALA A 280 -8.38 22.14 -22.46
CA ALA A 280 -9.07 21.89 -21.22
C ALA A 280 -8.64 20.59 -20.54
N ALA A 281 -7.84 19.72 -21.16
CA ALA A 281 -7.38 18.48 -20.54
C ALA A 281 -6.51 18.76 -19.30
N GLY A 282 -5.68 19.81 -19.35
CA GLY A 282 -4.89 20.29 -18.22
C GLY A 282 -3.69 19.40 -17.87
N CYS A 283 -3.29 18.50 -18.76
CA CYS A 283 -2.10 17.65 -18.64
C CYS A 283 -0.82 18.48 -18.65
N GLU A 284 -0.64 19.32 -19.68
CA GLU A 284 0.58 20.15 -19.81
C GLU A 284 0.65 21.18 -18.69
N ARG A 285 -0.47 21.87 -18.39
CA ARG A 285 -0.55 22.82 -17.26
C ARG A 285 -0.25 22.16 -15.92
N ALA A 286 -0.68 20.93 -15.69
CA ALA A 286 -0.32 20.20 -14.48
C ALA A 286 1.19 19.96 -14.39
N GLN A 287 1.84 19.64 -15.51
CA GLN A 287 3.29 19.46 -15.56
C GLN A 287 4.04 20.78 -15.32
N HIS A 288 3.59 21.89 -15.92
CA HIS A 288 4.13 23.23 -15.65
C HIS A 288 4.01 23.61 -14.18
N LEU A 289 2.85 23.33 -13.57
CA LEU A 289 2.61 23.58 -12.15
C LEU A 289 3.56 22.77 -11.24
N VAL A 290 3.79 21.49 -11.55
CA VAL A 290 4.77 20.67 -10.82
C VAL A 290 6.18 21.20 -11.01
N ALA A 291 6.58 21.55 -12.24
CA ALA A 291 7.91 22.10 -12.52
C ALA A 291 8.15 23.41 -11.76
N CYS A 292 7.16 24.30 -11.71
CA CYS A 292 7.22 25.53 -10.93
C CYS A 292 7.38 25.23 -9.43
N ALA A 293 6.52 24.37 -8.85
CA ALA A 293 6.63 24.01 -7.44
C ALA A 293 7.98 23.37 -7.07
N LEU A 294 8.59 22.61 -8.00
CA LEU A 294 9.93 22.03 -7.82
C LEU A 294 11.05 23.08 -7.89
N ALA A 295 10.87 24.20 -8.59
CA ALA A 295 11.84 25.29 -8.62
C ALA A 295 11.93 25.99 -7.25
N HIS A 296 10.81 26.12 -6.54
CA HIS A 296 10.73 26.75 -5.21
C HIS A 296 11.07 25.82 -4.03
N LYS A 297 11.55 24.59 -4.30
CA LYS A 297 11.85 23.56 -3.27
C LYS A 297 12.82 24.00 -2.16
N ALA A 298 13.58 25.09 -2.35
CA ALA A 298 14.54 25.61 -1.38
C ALA A 298 13.99 26.78 -0.52
N GLU A 299 12.89 27.41 -0.94
CA GLU A 299 12.31 28.62 -0.33
C GLU A 299 11.20 28.30 0.67
N ILE A 300 10.62 27.12 0.52
CA ILE A 300 9.71 26.59 1.53
C ILE A 300 10.61 26.25 2.74
N PRO A 301 10.45 26.89 3.92
CA PRO A 301 11.24 26.61 5.11
C PRO A 301 10.83 25.24 5.61
N LEU A 302 11.63 24.29 5.13
CA LEU A 302 11.34 22.88 5.12
C LEU A 302 12.15 22.19 6.21
#